data_AF-A0A5J6YU52-F1
#
_entry.id   AF-A0A5J6YU52-F1
#
_cell.length_a   1.000
_cell.length_b   1.000
_cell.length_c   1.000
_cell.angle_alpha   90.00
_cell.angle_beta   90.00
_cell.angle_gamma   90.00
#
_symmetry.space_group_name_H-M   'P 1'
#
loop_
_entity.id
_entity.type
_entity.pdbx_description
1 polymer ?
#
loop_
_entity_poly.entity_id
_entity_poly.type
_entity_poly.pdbx_seq_one_letter_code
_entity_poly.pdbx_strand_id
1 'polypeptide(L)'
;MSGPLTFQATLLLGGKNATGLEVPPEIIERLGVGKKPAVHVRLGECAYRSTVAVRGGKFMLPVSAEHRAGAGIQAGDVLDVTLELDTEPREVSVPDDLQAALDADAVAKQRFEALSYSRQRQHTLAVEGAKTVETRQRRIDGAIAALTKNEETKLGRDATEASTFMAGLAHARKPEIETLRRIILGVDARIQEGVKWSSLSFFTIQHGTVQHFATFRLGPAQAIQLVFHTGAKVRATPLPMKVDVADPSGLMRWVAEDRGVMTLLTPADIQAKQAALEALVRQWIGPL
;
A
#
# COMPACT_ATOMS: atom_id res chain seq x y z
N MET A 1 1.48 16.93 32.03
CA MET A 1 2.51 16.77 31.00
C MET A 1 3.84 16.64 31.72
N SER A 2 4.62 15.59 31.46
CA SER A 2 5.95 15.46 32.05
C SER A 2 6.84 16.56 31.47
N GLY A 3 7.49 17.34 32.35
CA GLY A 3 8.46 18.36 31.93
C GLY A 3 9.70 17.74 31.27
N PRO A 4 10.63 18.56 30.77
CA PRO A 4 11.84 18.10 30.09
C PRO A 4 12.63 17.11 30.96
N LEU A 5 13.09 16.03 30.33
CA LEU A 5 13.82 14.94 30.95
C LEU A 5 15.26 14.94 30.44
N THR A 6 16.23 15.08 31.33
CA THR A 6 17.66 15.11 30.97
C THR A 6 18.38 13.84 31.42
N PHE A 7 19.24 13.31 30.55
CA PHE A 7 20.12 12.17 30.83
C PHE A 7 21.41 12.29 30.01
N GLN A 8 22.45 11.57 30.41
CA GLN A 8 23.68 11.45 29.62
C GLN A 8 23.64 10.23 28.71
N ALA A 9 24.11 10.40 27.48
CA ALA A 9 24.28 9.31 26.54
C ALA A 9 25.47 9.53 25.61
N THR A 10 26.10 8.43 25.20
CA THR A 10 27.17 8.44 24.19
C THR A 10 26.56 8.39 22.79
N LEU A 11 27.03 9.25 21.89
CA LEU A 11 26.61 9.25 20.49
C LEU A 11 27.20 8.04 19.75
N LEU A 12 26.38 7.07 19.38
CA LEU A 12 26.81 5.82 18.78
C LEU A 12 26.76 5.86 17.26
N LEU A 13 27.78 5.31 16.59
CA LEU A 13 27.75 4.99 15.16
C LEU A 13 27.35 3.53 14.95
N GLY A 14 26.21 3.32 14.29
CA GLY A 14 25.69 2.04 13.85
C GLY A 14 25.91 1.81 12.36
N GLY A 15 26.64 0.74 12.02
CA GLY A 15 26.92 0.39 10.63
C GLY A 15 27.76 1.47 9.93
N LYS A 16 27.40 1.82 8.68
CA LYS A 16 28.18 2.80 7.90
C LYS A 16 27.91 4.26 8.34
N ASN A 17 26.64 4.67 8.39
CA ASN A 17 26.26 6.09 8.53
C ASN A 17 25.16 6.34 9.58
N ALA A 18 24.57 5.31 10.18
CA ALA A 18 23.46 5.52 11.10
C ALA A 18 24.01 5.97 12.46
N THR A 19 23.63 7.14 12.96
CA THR A 19 24.15 7.64 14.23
C THR A 19 22.98 7.96 15.16
N GLY A 20 23.12 7.64 16.45
CA GLY A 20 22.05 7.83 17.42
C GLY A 20 22.48 7.68 18.87
N LEU A 21 21.60 8.11 19.77
CA LEU A 21 21.76 8.01 21.21
C LEU A 21 20.84 6.91 21.74
N GLU A 22 21.33 6.08 22.65
CA GLU A 22 20.47 5.14 23.37
C GLU A 22 19.68 5.91 24.43
N VAL A 23 18.35 5.78 24.40
CA VAL A 23 17.45 6.40 25.38
C VAL A 23 17.17 5.38 26.48
N PRO A 24 17.49 5.68 27.74
CA PRO A 24 17.24 4.75 28.83
C PRO A 24 15.73 4.41 28.96
N PRO A 25 15.35 3.15 29.25
CA PRO A 25 13.95 2.75 29.40
C PRO A 25 13.16 3.61 30.39
N GLU A 26 13.79 4.06 31.48
CA GLU A 26 13.18 4.92 32.49
C GLU A 26 12.78 6.30 31.94
N ILE A 27 13.50 6.82 30.94
CA ILE A 27 13.13 8.07 30.26
C ILE A 27 11.90 7.82 29.38
N ILE A 28 11.82 6.68 28.69
CA ILE A 28 10.66 6.30 27.87
C ILE A 28 9.40 6.11 28.73
N GLU A 29 9.53 5.43 29.87
CA GLU A 29 8.43 5.23 30.81
C GLU A 29 7.90 6.57 31.34
N ARG A 30 8.79 7.51 31.68
CA ARG A 30 8.41 8.85 32.16
C ARG A 30 7.76 9.74 31.08
N LEU A 31 8.05 9.52 29.80
CA LEU A 31 7.36 10.18 28.68
C LEU A 31 5.92 9.66 28.49
N GLY A 32 5.63 8.42 28.89
CA GLY A 32 4.26 7.94 29.13
C GLY A 32 3.35 7.69 27.91
N VAL A 33 3.84 7.84 26.67
CA VAL A 33 3.03 7.69 25.44
C VAL A 33 3.34 6.41 24.64
N GLY A 34 3.97 5.43 25.29
CA GLY A 34 4.36 4.15 24.69
C GLY A 34 5.82 4.10 24.24
N LYS A 35 6.16 3.09 23.44
CA LYS A 35 7.55 2.70 23.15
C LYS A 35 8.30 3.58 22.14
N LYS A 36 7.60 4.45 21.42
CA LYS A 36 8.16 5.27 20.33
C LYS A 36 7.67 6.72 20.43
N PRO A 37 7.93 7.41 21.54
CA PRO A 37 7.49 8.79 21.72
C PRO A 37 8.07 9.71 20.65
N ALA A 38 7.24 10.63 20.15
CA ALA A 38 7.71 11.83 19.47
C ALA A 38 8.28 12.78 20.53
N VAL A 39 9.43 13.39 20.25
CA VAL A 39 10.13 14.22 21.23
C VAL A 39 10.74 15.48 20.61
N HIS A 40 10.74 16.58 21.36
CA HIS A 40 11.70 17.66 21.19
C HIS A 40 13.00 17.23 21.85
N VAL A 41 14.08 17.30 21.09
CA VAL A 41 15.43 16.96 21.51
C VAL A 41 16.21 18.26 21.66
N ARG A 42 16.96 18.38 22.75
CA ARG A 42 18.00 19.40 22.92
C ARG A 42 19.33 18.72 23.23
N LEU A 43 20.33 19.02 22.41
CA LEU A 43 21.74 18.60 22.51
C LEU A 43 22.58 19.89 22.56
N GLY A 44 22.95 20.34 23.76
CA GLY A 44 23.55 21.67 23.95
C GLY A 44 22.61 22.78 23.44
N GLU A 45 23.12 23.61 22.52
CA GLU A 45 22.33 24.68 21.88
C GLU A 45 21.47 24.19 20.71
N CYS A 46 21.72 22.98 20.19
CA CYS A 46 20.95 22.44 19.07
C CYS A 46 19.64 21.84 19.58
N ALA A 47 18.52 22.31 19.02
CA ALA A 47 17.19 21.76 19.28
C ALA A 47 16.53 21.27 17.98
N TYR A 48 15.89 20.11 18.04
CA TYR A 48 15.19 19.53 16.89
C TYR A 48 14.09 18.56 17.32
N ARG A 49 13.11 18.32 16.45
CA ARG A 49 12.03 17.35 16.68
C ARG A 49 12.40 15.99 16.11
N SER A 50 12.14 14.92 16.84
CA SER A 50 12.46 13.55 16.42
C SER A 50 11.43 12.55 16.95
N THR A 51 11.66 11.27 16.70
CA THR A 51 10.87 10.17 17.25
C THR A 51 11.81 9.07 17.67
N VAL A 52 11.63 8.58 18.91
CA VAL A 52 12.41 7.44 19.41
C VAL A 52 12.01 6.19 18.63
N ALA A 53 13.00 5.45 18.13
CA ALA A 53 12.83 4.18 17.46
C ALA A 53 13.15 3.01 18.40
N VAL A 54 12.59 1.83 18.14
CA VAL A 54 13.00 0.59 18.80
C VAL A 54 13.85 -0.20 17.80
N ARG A 55 15.10 -0.51 18.14
CA ARG A 55 16.01 -1.31 17.31
C ARG A 55 16.72 -2.35 18.18
N GLY A 56 16.57 -3.64 17.85
CA GLY A 56 17.22 -4.73 18.59
C GLY A 56 16.89 -4.75 20.08
N GLY A 57 15.66 -4.37 20.46
CA GLY A 57 15.23 -4.26 21.86
C GLY A 57 15.63 -2.96 22.57
N LYS A 58 16.46 -2.11 21.95
CA LYS A 58 16.90 -0.83 22.51
C LYS A 58 16.09 0.35 21.97
N PHE A 59 15.93 1.38 22.79
CA PHE A 59 15.33 2.65 22.39
C PHE A 59 16.42 3.57 21.84
N MET A 60 16.28 3.99 20.59
CA MET A 60 17.30 4.74 19.86
C MET A 60 16.72 6.06 19.39
N LEU A 61 17.39 7.15 19.76
CA LEU A 61 17.13 8.48 19.24
C LEU A 61 18.06 8.75 18.05
N PRO A 62 17.55 8.85 16.81
CA PRO A 62 18.39 9.16 15.67
C PRO A 62 18.91 10.60 15.73
N VAL A 63 20.18 10.78 15.36
CA VAL A 63 20.82 12.09 15.20
C VAL A 63 21.40 12.17 13.79
N SER A 64 20.75 12.92 12.90
CA SER A 64 21.15 13.05 11.49
C SER A 64 22.51 13.75 11.34
N ALA A 65 23.14 13.63 10.17
CA ALA A 65 24.39 14.35 9.90
C ALA A 65 24.23 15.87 10.02
N GLU A 66 23.07 16.40 9.63
CA GLU A 66 22.71 17.82 9.76
C GLU A 66 22.69 18.27 11.22
N HIS A 67 21.98 17.54 12.10
CA HIS A 67 21.91 17.89 13.53
C HIS A 67 23.27 17.74 14.22
N ARG A 68 24.07 16.74 13.81
CA ARG A 68 25.44 16.59 14.33
C ARG A 68 26.33 17.77 13.95
N ALA A 69 26.29 18.19 12.69
CA ALA A 69 27.03 19.34 12.22
C ALA A 69 26.57 20.63 12.92
N GLY A 70 25.27 20.84 13.07
CA GLY A 70 24.71 22.00 13.77
C GLY A 70 25.02 22.05 15.27
N ALA A 71 25.22 20.89 15.91
CA ALA A 71 25.61 20.80 17.31
C ALA A 71 27.14 20.70 17.52
N GLY A 72 27.94 20.55 16.46
CA GLY A 72 29.38 20.35 16.56
C GLY A 72 29.79 19.03 17.23
N ILE A 73 28.95 17.99 17.14
CA ILE A 73 29.14 16.70 17.83
C ILE A 73 29.54 15.57 16.85
N GLN A 74 30.28 14.58 17.36
CA GLN A 74 30.71 13.40 16.63
C GLN A 74 30.45 12.10 17.40
N ALA A 75 30.51 10.97 16.69
CA ALA A 75 30.32 9.67 17.34
C ALA A 75 31.44 9.44 18.38
N GLY A 76 31.06 8.91 19.55
CA GLY A 76 31.92 8.77 20.71
C GLY A 76 31.75 9.87 21.76
N ASP A 77 31.17 11.02 21.39
CA ASP A 77 30.92 12.09 22.35
C ASP A 77 29.88 11.69 23.39
N VAL A 78 30.11 12.09 24.65
CA VAL A 78 29.13 11.98 25.74
C VAL A 78 28.37 13.30 25.82
N LEU A 79 27.04 13.24 25.72
CA LEU A 79 26.18 14.41 25.59
C LEU A 79 25.14 14.44 26.72
N ASP A 80 24.85 15.63 27.23
CA ASP A 80 23.63 15.88 27.99
C ASP A 80 22.46 16.01 27.01
N VAL A 81 21.55 15.03 27.06
CA VAL A 81 20.39 14.92 26.18
C VAL A 81 19.17 15.32 26.96
N THR A 82 18.45 16.34 26.49
CA THR A 82 17.15 16.70 27.05
C THR A 82 16.03 16.36 26.08
N LEU A 83 15.04 15.61 26.57
CA LEU A 83 13.86 15.20 25.83
C LEU A 83 12.59 15.76 26.46
N GLU A 84 11.72 16.30 25.62
CA GLU A 84 10.36 16.69 25.98
C GLU A 84 9.38 16.03 25.03
N LEU A 85 8.20 15.64 25.52
CA LEU A 85 7.18 15.00 24.69
C LEU A 85 6.68 15.99 23.63
N ASP A 86 6.77 15.59 22.37
CA ASP A 86 6.27 16.37 21.25
C ASP A 86 4.81 15.98 20.96
N THR A 87 3.89 16.86 21.34
CA THR A 87 2.45 16.74 21.05
C THR A 87 1.98 17.68 19.94
N GLU A 88 2.89 18.44 19.33
CA GLU A 88 2.51 19.41 18.30
C GLU A 88 2.12 18.67 17.00
N PRO A 89 1.01 19.06 16.34
CA PRO A 89 0.64 18.53 15.03
C PRO A 89 1.80 18.66 14.03
N ARG A 90 2.05 17.60 13.25
CA ARG A 90 3.08 17.58 12.21
C ARG A 90 2.39 17.62 10.85
N GLU A 91 2.32 18.80 10.25
CA GLU A 91 1.79 19.00 8.89
C GLU A 91 2.93 19.11 7.88
N VAL A 92 2.82 18.39 6.76
CA VAL A 92 3.73 18.56 5.62
C VAL A 92 3.04 19.47 4.61
N SER A 93 3.63 20.63 4.34
CA SER A 93 3.21 21.46 3.21
C SER A 93 3.62 20.75 1.92
N VAL A 94 2.68 20.46 1.02
CA VAL A 94 2.97 19.86 -0.29
C VAL A 94 2.96 20.98 -1.33
N PRO A 95 4.03 21.18 -2.11
CA PRO A 95 4.04 22.21 -3.15
C PRO A 95 2.99 21.92 -4.22
N ASP A 96 2.34 22.98 -4.75
CA ASP A 96 1.19 22.86 -5.67
C ASP A 96 1.47 21.96 -6.89
N ASP A 97 2.69 22.00 -7.43
CA ASP A 97 3.06 21.20 -8.59
C ASP A 97 3.28 19.72 -8.26
N LEU A 98 3.81 19.41 -7.07
CA LEU A 98 3.83 18.04 -6.56
C LEU A 98 2.40 17.56 -6.25
N GLN A 99 1.55 18.41 -5.67
CA GLN A 99 0.16 18.09 -5.36
C GLN A 99 -0.62 17.79 -6.65
N ALA A 100 -0.49 18.61 -7.69
CA ALA A 100 -1.11 18.38 -8.99
C ALA A 100 -0.66 17.05 -9.63
N ALA A 101 0.61 16.70 -9.51
CA ALA A 101 1.12 15.41 -10.00
C ALA A 101 0.58 14.22 -9.20
N LEU A 102 0.43 14.36 -7.88
CA LEU A 102 -0.23 13.35 -7.04
C LEU A 102 -1.71 13.21 -7.41
N ASP A 103 -2.44 14.31 -7.62
CA ASP A 103 -3.85 14.27 -7.99
C ASP A 103 -4.10 13.61 -9.36
N ALA A 104 -3.12 13.69 -10.27
CA ALA A 104 -3.15 12.98 -11.55
C ALA A 104 -2.90 11.46 -11.44
N ASP A 105 -2.35 10.98 -10.31
CA ASP A 105 -2.06 9.56 -10.06
C ASP A 105 -2.59 9.11 -8.69
N ALA A 106 -3.78 8.50 -8.69
CA ALA A 106 -4.44 8.05 -7.47
C ALA A 106 -3.61 7.03 -6.65
N VAL A 107 -2.75 6.23 -7.28
CA VAL A 107 -1.87 5.27 -6.60
C VAL A 107 -0.77 6.03 -5.86
N ALA A 108 -0.13 6.97 -6.55
CA ALA A 108 0.90 7.81 -5.97
C ALA A 108 0.37 8.65 -4.81
N LYS A 109 -0.80 9.28 -4.98
CA LYS A 109 -1.47 10.07 -3.93
C LYS A 109 -1.74 9.26 -2.67
N GLN A 110 -2.43 8.13 -2.79
CA GLN A 110 -2.76 7.32 -1.62
C GLN A 110 -1.50 6.83 -0.89
N ARG A 111 -0.47 6.44 -1.64
CA ARG A 111 0.80 6.03 -1.04
C ARG A 111 1.50 7.16 -0.34
N PHE A 112 1.54 8.34 -0.95
CA PHE A 112 2.10 9.53 -0.34
C PHE A 112 1.39 9.88 0.96
N GLU A 113 0.06 9.89 0.98
CA GLU A 113 -0.77 10.13 2.16
C GLU A 113 -0.54 9.08 3.27
N ALA A 114 -0.24 7.82 2.89
CA ALA A 114 0.09 6.76 3.83
C ALA A 114 1.55 6.77 4.34
N LEU A 115 2.43 7.60 3.78
CA LEU A 115 3.80 7.74 4.25
C LEU A 115 3.85 8.42 5.62
N SER A 116 4.84 8.05 6.44
CA SER A 116 5.16 8.81 7.66
C SER A 116 5.55 10.25 7.31
N TYR A 117 5.26 11.21 8.19
CA TYR A 117 5.67 12.63 8.08
C TYR A 117 7.08 12.83 7.48
N SER A 118 8.11 12.17 8.02
CA SER A 118 9.49 12.35 7.56
C SER A 118 9.71 11.92 6.10
N ARG A 119 8.97 10.91 5.64
CA ARG A 119 9.03 10.43 4.25
C ARG A 119 8.27 11.36 3.32
N GLN A 120 7.08 11.84 3.70
CA GLN A 120 6.37 12.88 2.96
C GLN A 120 7.26 14.14 2.82
N ARG A 121 7.83 14.61 3.93
CA ARG A 121 8.76 15.75 3.97
C ARG A 121 9.98 15.55 3.08
N GLN A 122 10.53 14.34 2.99
CA GLN A 122 11.66 14.05 2.11
C GLN A 122 11.32 14.30 0.63
N HIS A 123 10.14 13.90 0.19
CA HIS A 123 9.67 14.15 -1.18
C HIS A 123 9.42 15.65 -1.42
N THR A 124 8.72 16.32 -0.50
CA THR A 124 8.49 17.78 -0.54
C THR A 124 9.81 18.56 -0.65
N LEU A 125 10.75 18.34 0.28
CA LEU A 125 12.00 19.09 0.34
C LEU A 125 12.87 18.87 -0.91
N ALA A 126 12.82 17.65 -1.48
CA ALA A 126 13.50 17.39 -2.73
C ALA A 126 12.96 18.32 -3.83
N VAL A 127 11.64 18.46 -3.97
CA VAL A 127 11.03 19.33 -4.97
C VAL A 127 11.31 20.81 -4.67
N GLU A 128 11.14 21.26 -3.43
CA GLU A 128 11.38 22.65 -3.00
C GLU A 128 12.83 23.10 -3.20
N GLY A 129 13.79 22.23 -2.91
CA GLY A 129 15.22 22.54 -3.07
C GLY A 129 15.70 22.58 -4.53
N ALA A 130 14.80 22.48 -5.53
CA ALA A 130 15.15 22.56 -6.95
C ALA A 130 15.10 24.00 -7.45
N LYS A 131 16.24 24.54 -7.90
CA LYS A 131 16.36 25.93 -8.37
C LYS A 131 15.94 26.14 -9.83
N THR A 132 15.89 25.08 -10.63
CA THR A 132 15.47 25.14 -12.04
C THR A 132 14.18 24.36 -12.23
N VAL A 133 13.32 24.85 -13.12
CA VAL A 133 12.04 24.22 -13.49
C VAL A 133 12.26 22.77 -13.95
N GLU A 134 13.29 22.54 -14.78
CA GLU A 134 13.64 21.20 -15.26
C GLU A 134 14.02 20.24 -14.12
N THR A 135 14.85 20.68 -13.16
CA THR A 135 15.24 19.83 -12.02
C THR A 135 14.03 19.56 -11.13
N ARG A 136 13.15 20.55 -10.99
CA ARG A 136 11.93 20.44 -10.19
C ARG A 136 10.98 19.40 -10.79
N GLN A 137 10.72 19.49 -12.10
CA GLN A 137 9.91 18.50 -12.82
C GLN A 137 10.51 17.10 -12.71
N ARG A 138 11.82 16.94 -12.95
CA ARG A 138 12.48 15.63 -12.82
C ARG A 138 12.34 15.03 -11.41
N ARG A 139 12.36 15.86 -10.36
CA ARG A 139 12.18 15.38 -8.97
C ARG A 139 10.72 15.00 -8.68
N ILE A 140 9.76 15.70 -9.27
CA ILE A 140 8.33 15.33 -9.21
C ILE A 140 8.13 13.99 -9.90
N ASP A 141 8.60 13.84 -11.14
CA ASP A 141 8.48 12.59 -11.90
C ASP A 141 9.13 11.43 -11.15
N GLY A 142 10.31 11.66 -10.57
CA GLY A 142 11.00 10.68 -9.74
C GLY A 142 10.25 10.31 -8.46
N ALA A 143 9.56 11.27 -7.82
CA ALA A 143 8.73 11.00 -6.65
C ALA A 143 7.52 10.14 -7.01
N ILE A 144 6.80 10.49 -8.08
CA ILE A 144 5.66 9.70 -8.60
C ILE A 144 6.12 8.28 -8.93
N ALA A 145 7.20 8.14 -9.71
CA ALA A 145 7.75 6.83 -10.09
C ALA A 145 8.15 5.99 -8.86
N ALA A 146 8.76 6.61 -7.83
CA ALA A 146 9.12 5.89 -6.61
C ALA A 146 7.88 5.40 -5.83
N LEU A 147 6.80 6.17 -5.86
CA LEU A 147 5.54 5.80 -5.22
C LEU A 147 4.81 4.69 -5.99
N THR A 148 4.94 4.60 -7.32
CA THR A 148 4.21 3.63 -8.15
C THR A 148 4.97 2.33 -8.45
N LYS A 149 6.31 2.37 -8.55
CA LYS A 149 7.17 1.23 -8.95
C LYS A 149 6.91 -0.10 -8.23
N ASN A 150 6.60 -0.06 -6.94
CA ASN A 150 6.30 -1.27 -6.16
C ASN A 150 5.00 -1.94 -6.59
N GLU A 151 4.04 -1.18 -7.12
CA GLU A 151 2.80 -1.74 -7.65
C GLU A 151 3.05 -2.39 -9.00
N GLU A 152 3.75 -1.75 -9.92
CA GLU A 152 4.13 -2.34 -11.22
C GLU A 152 4.86 -3.68 -11.03
N THR A 153 5.80 -3.72 -10.09
CA THR A 153 6.53 -4.95 -9.73
C THR A 153 5.61 -6.02 -9.16
N LYS A 154 4.58 -5.63 -8.39
CA LYS A 154 3.61 -6.57 -7.83
C LYS A 154 2.66 -7.09 -8.92
N LEU A 155 2.11 -6.22 -9.76
CA LEU A 155 1.22 -6.60 -10.85
C LEU A 155 1.92 -7.54 -11.85
N GLY A 156 3.18 -7.26 -12.18
CA GLY A 156 3.97 -8.16 -13.01
C GLY A 156 4.19 -9.53 -12.37
N ARG A 157 4.37 -9.58 -11.04
CA ARG A 157 4.44 -10.86 -10.29
C ARG A 157 3.10 -11.58 -10.28
N ASP A 158 2.00 -10.89 -9.99
CA ASP A 158 0.65 -11.47 -9.95
C ASP A 158 0.29 -12.11 -11.31
N ALA A 159 0.59 -11.42 -12.42
CA ALA A 159 0.39 -11.95 -13.77
C ALA A 159 1.29 -13.17 -14.09
N THR A 160 2.53 -13.17 -13.59
CA THR A 160 3.45 -14.30 -13.71
C THR A 160 2.92 -15.51 -12.93
N GLU A 161 2.48 -15.29 -11.69
CA GLU A 161 1.89 -16.32 -10.83
C GLU A 161 0.64 -16.93 -11.47
N ALA A 162 -0.25 -16.12 -12.04
CA ALA A 162 -1.43 -16.59 -12.78
C ALA A 162 -1.04 -17.48 -13.98
N SER A 163 -0.01 -17.07 -14.72
CA SER A 163 0.50 -17.84 -15.86
C SER A 163 1.15 -19.16 -15.42
N THR A 164 1.93 -19.15 -14.35
CA THR A 164 2.49 -20.37 -13.73
C THR A 164 1.40 -21.30 -13.21
N PHE A 165 0.38 -20.76 -12.54
CA PHE A 165 -0.78 -21.52 -12.09
C PHE A 165 -1.46 -22.23 -13.27
N MET A 166 -1.74 -21.51 -14.35
CA MET A 166 -2.37 -22.08 -15.54
C MET A 166 -1.47 -23.12 -16.22
N ALA A 167 -0.15 -22.92 -16.26
CA ALA A 167 0.77 -23.91 -16.81
C ALA A 167 0.70 -25.24 -16.02
N GLY A 168 0.74 -25.17 -14.69
CA GLY A 168 0.71 -26.34 -13.80
C GLY A 168 -0.68 -26.93 -13.52
N LEU A 169 -1.76 -26.30 -13.99
CA LEU A 169 -3.13 -26.76 -13.73
C LEU A 169 -3.42 -28.08 -14.45
N ALA A 170 -3.57 -29.16 -13.66
CA ALA A 170 -4.05 -30.46 -14.12
C ALA A 170 -5.58 -30.56 -13.95
N HIS A 171 -6.32 -30.16 -14.99
CA HIS A 171 -7.78 -30.18 -14.98
C HIS A 171 -8.35 -30.56 -16.36
N ALA A 172 -9.35 -31.46 -16.40
CA ALA A 172 -9.94 -31.95 -17.65
C ALA A 172 -10.55 -30.84 -18.52
N ARG A 173 -11.00 -29.75 -17.89
CA ARG A 173 -11.58 -28.57 -18.55
C ARG A 173 -10.62 -27.38 -18.68
N LYS A 174 -9.31 -27.63 -18.70
CA LYS A 174 -8.30 -26.56 -18.84
C LYS A 174 -8.55 -25.65 -20.06
N PRO A 175 -8.89 -26.15 -21.26
CA PRO A 175 -9.17 -25.30 -22.43
C PRO A 175 -10.34 -24.34 -22.21
N GLU A 176 -11.39 -24.78 -21.51
CA GLU A 176 -12.53 -23.94 -21.16
C GLU A 176 -12.16 -22.87 -20.13
N ILE A 177 -11.31 -23.19 -19.15
CA ILE A 177 -10.78 -22.22 -18.17
C ILE A 177 -9.94 -21.14 -18.88
N GLU A 178 -9.07 -21.53 -19.81
CA GLU A 178 -8.29 -20.59 -20.63
C GLU A 178 -9.17 -19.68 -21.49
N THR A 179 -10.27 -20.23 -22.01
CA THR A 179 -11.25 -19.44 -22.78
C THR A 179 -11.94 -18.41 -21.89
N LEU A 180 -12.39 -18.81 -20.69
CA LEU A 180 -13.01 -17.89 -19.75
C LEU A 180 -12.06 -16.82 -19.23
N ARG A 181 -10.80 -17.19 -18.96
CA ARG A 181 -9.73 -16.25 -18.62
C ARG A 181 -9.58 -15.18 -19.70
N ARG A 182 -9.50 -15.57 -20.97
CA ARG A 182 -9.42 -14.63 -22.10
C ARG A 182 -10.63 -13.73 -22.22
N ILE A 183 -11.84 -14.27 -22.06
CA ILE A 183 -13.08 -13.49 -22.11
C ILE A 183 -13.06 -12.43 -21.01
N ILE A 184 -12.80 -12.81 -19.75
CA ILE A 184 -12.83 -11.88 -18.61
C ILE A 184 -11.77 -10.78 -18.75
N LEU A 185 -10.53 -11.12 -19.09
CA LEU A 185 -9.46 -10.14 -19.31
C LEU A 185 -9.74 -9.21 -20.49
N GLY A 186 -10.50 -9.67 -21.48
CA GLY A 186 -10.89 -8.87 -22.65
C GLY A 186 -12.03 -7.89 -22.40
N VAL A 187 -12.72 -7.96 -21.26
CA VAL A 187 -13.89 -7.11 -20.98
C VAL A 187 -13.48 -5.64 -20.79
N ASP A 188 -12.39 -5.38 -20.08
CA ASP A 188 -11.91 -4.05 -19.73
C ASP A 188 -10.41 -4.11 -19.44
N ALA A 189 -9.65 -3.15 -19.98
CA ALA A 189 -8.19 -3.10 -19.87
C ALA A 189 -7.69 -2.92 -18.41
N ARG A 190 -8.57 -2.52 -17.48
CA ARG A 190 -8.26 -2.39 -16.05
C ARG A 190 -8.22 -3.75 -15.33
N ILE A 191 -8.78 -4.80 -15.93
CA ILE A 191 -8.84 -6.12 -15.31
C ILE A 191 -7.46 -6.76 -15.36
N GLN A 192 -7.04 -7.25 -14.20
CA GLN A 192 -5.82 -7.99 -13.99
C GLN A 192 -6.13 -9.30 -13.31
N GLU A 193 -5.14 -10.19 -13.26
CA GLU A 193 -5.26 -11.51 -12.67
C GLU A 193 -4.07 -11.85 -11.80
N GLY A 194 -4.29 -12.78 -10.87
CA GLY A 194 -3.28 -13.31 -9.97
C GLY A 194 -3.80 -14.54 -9.26
N VAL A 195 -2.99 -15.09 -8.36
CA VAL A 195 -3.40 -16.24 -7.54
C VAL A 195 -3.88 -15.74 -6.17
N LYS A 196 -5.14 -16.01 -5.84
CA LYS A 196 -5.71 -15.72 -4.53
C LYS A 196 -6.52 -16.91 -4.03
N TRP A 197 -6.40 -17.20 -2.73
CA TRP A 197 -7.06 -18.37 -2.11
C TRP A 197 -6.75 -19.69 -2.84
N SER A 198 -5.48 -19.84 -3.25
CA SER A 198 -4.99 -21.00 -4.02
C SER A 198 -5.71 -21.25 -5.35
N SER A 199 -6.32 -20.22 -5.93
CA SER A 199 -6.99 -20.29 -7.22
C SER A 199 -6.74 -19.04 -8.06
N LEU A 200 -6.98 -19.14 -9.36
CA LEU A 200 -6.91 -18.02 -10.29
C LEU A 200 -8.04 -17.02 -10.01
N SER A 201 -7.68 -15.77 -9.77
CA SER A 201 -8.58 -14.68 -9.37
C SER A 201 -8.32 -13.43 -10.21
N PHE A 202 -9.39 -12.68 -10.45
CA PHE A 202 -9.39 -11.43 -11.21
C PHE A 202 -9.65 -10.25 -10.30
N PHE A 203 -8.96 -9.15 -10.57
CA PHE A 203 -9.05 -7.93 -9.79
C PHE A 203 -8.92 -6.69 -10.67
N THR A 204 -9.35 -5.55 -10.13
CA THR A 204 -9.04 -4.23 -10.67
C THR A 204 -8.29 -3.43 -9.61
N ILE A 205 -7.63 -2.35 -10.01
CA ILE A 205 -7.11 -1.36 -9.08
C ILE A 205 -8.04 -0.16 -9.12
N GLN A 206 -8.71 0.12 -8.01
CA GLN A 206 -9.56 1.28 -7.84
C GLN A 206 -9.07 2.07 -6.62
N HIS A 207 -8.85 3.37 -6.78
CA HIS A 207 -8.33 4.25 -5.72
C HIS A 207 -7.08 3.68 -5.03
N GLY A 208 -6.11 3.21 -5.83
CA GLY A 208 -4.85 2.62 -5.32
C GLY A 208 -4.99 1.27 -4.62
N THR A 209 -6.20 0.69 -4.58
CA THR A 209 -6.49 -0.55 -3.85
C THR A 209 -6.83 -1.67 -4.82
N VAL A 210 -6.18 -2.82 -4.64
CA VAL A 210 -6.54 -4.05 -5.36
C VAL A 210 -7.89 -4.56 -4.87
N GLN A 211 -8.83 -4.68 -5.80
CA GLN A 211 -10.18 -5.20 -5.55
C GLN A 211 -10.40 -6.47 -6.37
N HIS A 212 -10.24 -7.62 -5.73
CA HIS A 212 -10.62 -8.89 -6.35
C HIS A 212 -12.14 -8.97 -6.48
N PHE A 213 -12.62 -9.30 -7.68
CA PHE A 213 -14.04 -9.33 -7.98
C PHE A 213 -14.56 -10.70 -8.46
N ALA A 214 -13.69 -11.55 -9.00
CA ALA A 214 -14.08 -12.88 -9.44
C ALA A 214 -12.96 -13.90 -9.22
N THR A 215 -13.29 -15.12 -8.80
CA THR A 215 -12.31 -16.19 -8.57
C THR A 215 -12.83 -17.52 -9.09
N PHE A 216 -11.99 -18.29 -9.76
CA PHE A 216 -12.33 -19.64 -10.17
C PHE A 216 -12.47 -20.56 -8.96
N ARG A 217 -13.50 -21.40 -8.98
CA ARG A 217 -13.62 -22.57 -8.09
C ARG A 217 -13.56 -23.81 -8.97
N LEU A 218 -12.47 -24.56 -8.83
CA LEU A 218 -12.08 -25.66 -9.73
C LEU A 218 -12.16 -27.06 -9.08
N GLY A 219 -13.03 -27.26 -8.08
CA GLY A 219 -13.28 -28.59 -7.52
C GLY A 219 -14.77 -28.81 -7.25
N PRO A 220 -15.32 -30.04 -7.30
CA PRO A 220 -14.79 -31.34 -7.75
C PRO A 220 -14.72 -31.48 -9.29
N ALA A 221 -14.18 -32.60 -9.78
CA ALA A 221 -13.96 -32.85 -11.21
C ALA A 221 -15.23 -32.60 -12.04
N GLN A 222 -15.08 -31.90 -13.16
CA GLN A 222 -16.07 -31.65 -14.24
C GLN A 222 -16.88 -30.35 -14.21
N ALA A 223 -16.85 -29.53 -13.16
CA ALA A 223 -17.54 -28.23 -13.14
C ALA A 223 -16.55 -27.06 -13.05
N ILE A 224 -16.70 -26.05 -13.93
CA ILE A 224 -16.02 -24.77 -13.78
C ILE A 224 -17.01 -23.80 -13.13
N GLN A 225 -16.64 -23.28 -11.97
CA GLN A 225 -17.42 -22.24 -11.30
C GLN A 225 -16.62 -20.95 -11.25
N LEU A 226 -17.29 -19.83 -11.54
CA LEU A 226 -16.77 -18.50 -11.31
C LEU A 226 -17.55 -17.90 -10.13
N VAL A 227 -16.82 -17.58 -9.07
CA VAL A 227 -17.38 -16.95 -7.87
C VAL A 227 -17.12 -15.47 -7.97
N PHE A 228 -18.16 -14.68 -8.18
CA PHE A 228 -18.11 -13.24 -8.10
C PHE A 228 -18.28 -12.79 -6.66
N HIS A 229 -17.50 -11.80 -6.24
CA HIS A 229 -17.47 -11.30 -4.86
C HIS A 229 -17.02 -9.84 -4.79
N THR A 230 -17.22 -9.17 -3.64
CA THR A 230 -16.76 -7.78 -3.44
C THR A 230 -15.40 -7.67 -2.71
N GLY A 231 -14.74 -8.80 -2.45
CA GLY A 231 -13.43 -8.90 -1.79
C GLY A 231 -13.48 -9.61 -0.44
N ALA A 232 -12.41 -9.49 0.35
CA ALA A 232 -12.28 -10.14 1.67
C ALA A 232 -12.89 -9.35 2.84
N LYS A 233 -13.18 -8.05 2.66
CA LYS A 233 -13.83 -7.20 3.65
C LYS A 233 -15.19 -6.76 3.11
N VAL A 234 -16.22 -6.85 3.96
CA VAL A 234 -17.53 -6.24 3.71
C VAL A 234 -17.30 -4.72 3.57
N ARG A 235 -17.76 -4.12 2.46
CA ARG A 235 -17.56 -2.69 2.21
C ARG A 235 -18.41 -1.88 3.19
N ALA A 236 -17.85 -0.80 3.73
CA ALA A 236 -18.45 0.00 4.82
C ALA A 236 -19.66 0.83 4.38
N THR A 237 -19.76 1.12 3.07
CA THR A 237 -20.99 1.65 2.46
C THR A 237 -21.83 0.44 2.05
N PRO A 238 -23.10 0.33 2.48
CA PRO A 238 -23.98 -0.66 1.91
C PRO A 238 -24.11 -0.31 0.43
N LEU A 239 -23.39 -1.06 -0.40
CA LEU A 239 -23.82 -1.29 -1.77
C LEU A 239 -25.29 -1.69 -1.66
N PRO A 240 -26.19 -1.26 -2.56
CA PRO A 240 -27.53 -1.82 -2.56
C PRO A 240 -27.37 -3.33 -2.44
N MET A 241 -27.93 -3.90 -1.36
CA MET A 241 -27.70 -5.29 -0.90
C MET A 241 -28.36 -6.34 -1.83
N LYS A 242 -28.62 -5.93 -3.07
CA LYS A 242 -28.54 -6.72 -4.27
C LYS A 242 -27.58 -5.93 -5.14
N VAL A 243 -26.36 -6.40 -5.39
CA VAL A 243 -25.59 -5.84 -6.50
C VAL A 243 -26.58 -5.85 -7.66
N ASP A 244 -26.97 -4.68 -8.16
CA ASP A 244 -28.13 -4.53 -9.05
C ASP A 244 -27.78 -5.03 -10.45
N VAL A 245 -27.00 -6.11 -10.49
CA VAL A 245 -26.64 -6.81 -11.69
C VAL A 245 -27.92 -7.37 -12.25
N ALA A 246 -28.38 -6.72 -13.31
CA ALA A 246 -29.36 -7.31 -14.18
C ALA A 246 -28.74 -8.62 -14.67
N ASP A 247 -29.23 -9.73 -14.15
CA ASP A 247 -29.00 -11.07 -14.69
C ASP A 247 -30.26 -11.50 -15.44
N PRO A 248 -30.60 -10.85 -16.58
CA PRO A 248 -31.80 -11.18 -17.35
C PRO A 248 -31.77 -12.63 -17.86
N SER A 249 -30.58 -13.25 -17.84
CA SER A 249 -30.31 -14.62 -18.26
C SER A 249 -30.41 -15.67 -17.15
N GLY A 250 -30.52 -15.29 -15.87
CA GLY A 250 -30.56 -16.22 -14.73
C GLY A 250 -29.29 -17.06 -14.55
N LEU A 251 -28.12 -16.53 -14.93
CA LEU A 251 -26.82 -17.19 -14.88
C LEU A 251 -26.24 -17.36 -13.50
N MET A 252 -26.66 -16.53 -12.54
CA MET A 252 -26.00 -16.39 -11.26
C MET A 252 -26.82 -16.98 -10.13
N ARG A 253 -26.22 -17.95 -9.44
CA ARG A 253 -26.76 -18.47 -8.18
C ARG A 253 -26.15 -17.68 -7.03
N TRP A 254 -26.94 -16.83 -6.39
CA TRP A 254 -26.54 -16.07 -5.21
C TRP A 254 -26.36 -17.00 -4.01
N VAL A 255 -25.20 -16.91 -3.33
CA VAL A 255 -24.87 -17.68 -2.12
C VAL A 255 -24.73 -16.81 -0.88
N ALA A 256 -24.57 -15.50 -1.08
CA ALA A 256 -24.64 -14.44 -0.09
C ALA A 256 -25.00 -13.12 -0.79
N GLU A 257 -25.26 -12.06 -0.02
CA GLU A 257 -25.57 -10.73 -0.56
C GLU A 257 -24.43 -10.14 -1.40
N ASP A 258 -23.19 -10.51 -1.08
CA ASP A 258 -21.96 -10.05 -1.74
C ASP A 258 -21.36 -11.08 -2.70
N ARG A 259 -22.02 -12.23 -2.92
CA ARG A 259 -21.44 -13.39 -3.64
C ARG A 259 -22.42 -14.10 -4.56
N GLY A 260 -22.07 -14.11 -5.83
CA GLY A 260 -22.75 -14.88 -6.87
C GLY A 260 -21.86 -16.00 -7.42
N VAL A 261 -22.45 -17.16 -7.72
CA VAL A 261 -21.75 -18.28 -8.36
C VAL A 261 -22.35 -18.53 -9.72
N MET A 262 -21.53 -18.40 -10.76
CA MET A 262 -21.86 -18.80 -12.12
C MET A 262 -21.24 -20.17 -12.39
N THR A 263 -22.02 -21.12 -12.91
CA THR A 263 -21.52 -22.45 -13.29
C THR A 263 -21.54 -22.60 -14.81
N LEU A 264 -20.42 -23.05 -15.36
CA LEU A 264 -20.20 -23.24 -16.79
C LEU A 264 -19.74 -24.67 -17.04
N LEU A 265 -20.44 -25.35 -17.95
CA LEU A 265 -20.35 -26.81 -18.07
C LEU A 265 -19.67 -27.28 -19.36
N THR A 266 -19.84 -26.55 -20.48
CA THR A 266 -19.36 -26.96 -21.80
C THR A 266 -18.88 -25.78 -22.65
N PRO A 267 -18.08 -26.00 -23.71
CA PRO A 267 -17.73 -24.94 -24.66
C PRO A 267 -18.93 -24.24 -25.29
N ALA A 268 -19.98 -24.98 -25.65
CA ALA A 268 -21.22 -24.42 -26.19
C ALA A 268 -21.95 -23.55 -25.15
N ASP A 269 -21.95 -23.98 -23.88
CA ASP A 269 -22.52 -23.21 -22.77
C ASP A 269 -21.75 -21.90 -22.54
N ILE A 270 -20.42 -21.93 -22.63
CA ILE A 270 -19.57 -20.73 -22.54
C ILE A 270 -19.89 -19.76 -23.68
N GLN A 271 -19.98 -20.24 -24.92
CA GLN A 271 -20.29 -19.40 -26.07
C GLN A 271 -21.68 -18.77 -25.96
N ALA A 272 -22.70 -19.56 -25.60
CA ALA A 272 -24.07 -19.07 -25.43
C ALA A 272 -24.20 -18.01 -24.32
N LYS A 273 -23.37 -18.11 -23.27
CA LYS A 273 -23.41 -17.23 -22.10
C LYS A 273 -22.37 -16.10 -22.14
N GLN A 274 -21.52 -16.03 -23.18
CA GLN A 274 -20.41 -15.09 -23.24
C GLN A 274 -20.87 -13.63 -23.10
N ALA A 275 -21.84 -13.20 -23.91
CA ALA A 275 -22.31 -11.81 -23.90
C ALA A 275 -22.84 -11.38 -22.52
N ALA A 276 -23.55 -12.29 -21.84
CA ALA A 276 -24.08 -12.05 -20.51
C ALA A 276 -22.99 -12.08 -19.43
N LEU A 277 -21.98 -12.96 -19.54
CA LEU A 277 -20.79 -12.92 -18.69
C LEU A 277 -20.04 -11.59 -18.82
N GLU A 278 -19.83 -11.10 -20.05
CA GLU A 278 -19.16 -9.81 -20.26
C GLU A 278 -19.96 -8.66 -19.65
N ALA A 279 -21.28 -8.63 -19.84
CA ALA A 279 -22.15 -7.62 -19.22
C ALA A 279 -22.08 -7.66 -17.69
N LEU A 280 -22.15 -8.86 -17.09
CA LEU A 280 -22.00 -9.09 -15.67
C LEU A 280 -20.66 -8.55 -15.14
N VAL A 281 -19.55 -8.85 -15.82
CA VAL A 281 -18.22 -8.36 -15.45
C VAL A 281 -18.15 -6.83 -15.54
N ARG A 282 -18.63 -6.22 -16.63
CA ARG A 282 -18.64 -4.74 -16.78
C ARG A 282 -19.39 -4.07 -15.65
N GLN A 283 -20.53 -4.64 -15.27
CA GLN A 283 -21.34 -4.10 -14.19
C GLN A 283 -20.67 -4.27 -12.81
N TRP A 284 -19.99 -5.40 -12.57
CA TRP A 284 -19.30 -5.66 -11.31
C TRP A 284 -18.10 -4.74 -11.07
N ILE A 285 -17.39 -4.37 -12.14
CA ILE A 285 -16.20 -3.48 -12.09
C ILE A 285 -16.52 -2.02 -12.36
N GLY A 286 -17.78 -1.70 -12.66
CA GLY A 286 -18.24 -0.34 -12.90
C GLY A 286 -17.97 0.58 -11.71
N PRO A 287 -17.96 1.92 -11.93
CA PRO A 287 -17.95 2.85 -10.82
C PRO A 287 -19.20 2.60 -9.96
N LEU A 288 -18.98 2.26 -8.69
CA LEU A 288 -20.00 2.20 -7.67
C LEU A 288 -20.14 3.57 -7.01
#